data_AF-A0ABD7FBY0-F1
#
_entry.id   AF-A0ABD7FBY0-F1
#
_cell.length_a   1.000
_cell.length_b   1.000
_cell.length_c   1.000
_cell.angle_alpha   90.00
_cell.angle_beta   90.00
_cell.angle_gamma   90.00
#
_symmetry.space_group_name_H-M   'P 1'
#
loop_
_entity.id
_entity.type
_entity.pdbx_description
1 polymer ?
#
loop_
_entity_poly.entity_id
_entity_poly.type
_entity_poly.pdbx_seq_one_letter_code
_entity_poly.pdbx_strand_id
1 'polypeptide(L)'
;MSSTNIEQVMPVKLAQALANPLFPALDSALRSGRHIGLDELDNHAFLMDFQEYLEEFYARYNVELIRAPEGFFYLRPRSTTLIPRSVLSELDMMVGKILCYLYLSPERLANEGIFTQQELYDELLTLADEAKLLKLVNNRSTGSDVDRQKLQEKVRSSLNRLRRLGMVWFMGHDSSKFRITESVFRFGADVRAGDDPREAQRRLIRDGEAMPIENHLQLNDETEENQPDSGEEE
;
A
#
# COMPACT_ATOMS: atom_id res chain seq x y z
N MET A 1 -26.26 5.80 43.23
CA MET A 1 -24.84 5.39 43.32
C MET A 1 -24.24 5.47 41.93
N SER A 2 -23.33 6.40 41.66
CA SER A 2 -22.61 6.45 40.38
C SER A 2 -21.18 5.98 40.63
N SER A 3 -20.88 4.75 40.22
CA SER A 3 -19.69 4.03 40.65
C SER A 3 -18.94 3.44 39.45
N THR A 4 -18.23 4.29 38.72
CA THR A 4 -16.97 4.00 38.00
C THR A 4 -16.55 5.25 37.22
N ASN A 5 -16.00 6.26 37.91
CA ASN A 5 -15.03 7.14 37.25
C ASN A 5 -13.68 6.44 37.39
N ILE A 6 -13.44 5.44 36.54
CA ILE A 6 -12.14 4.78 36.48
C ILE A 6 -11.19 5.79 35.85
N GLU A 7 -10.29 6.36 36.66
CA GLU A 7 -9.14 7.09 36.13
C GLU A 7 -8.34 6.09 35.28
N GLN A 8 -8.46 6.22 33.96
CA GLN A 8 -7.81 5.33 33.00
C GLN A 8 -6.34 5.75 32.87
N VAL A 9 -5.58 5.51 33.96
CA VAL A 9 -4.17 5.84 34.10
C VAL A 9 -3.39 5.21 32.94
N MET A 10 -2.57 6.00 32.26
CA MET A 10 -1.77 5.54 31.14
C MET A 10 -0.90 4.34 31.55
N PRO A 11 -0.98 3.18 30.86
CA PRO A 11 -0.14 2.03 31.16
C PRO A 11 1.35 2.39 31.10
N VAL A 12 2.14 1.90 32.05
CA VAL A 12 3.57 2.25 32.14
C VAL A 12 4.33 1.84 30.87
N LYS A 13 3.99 0.69 30.28
CA LYS A 13 4.52 0.28 28.96
C LYS A 13 4.10 1.20 27.81
N LEU A 14 2.88 1.76 27.84
CA LEU A 14 2.48 2.76 26.85
C LEU A 14 3.31 4.04 27.00
N ALA A 15 3.52 4.52 28.23
CA ALA A 15 4.38 5.68 28.48
C ALA A 15 5.82 5.45 28.01
N GLN A 16 6.36 4.23 28.19
CA GLN A 16 7.67 3.82 27.67
C GLN A 16 7.69 3.77 26.13
N ALA A 17 6.64 3.26 25.48
CA ALA A 17 6.52 3.23 24.03
C ALA A 17 6.49 4.65 23.43
N LEU A 18 5.64 5.53 23.98
CA LEU A 18 5.49 6.91 23.54
C LEU A 18 6.75 7.77 23.77
N ALA A 19 7.58 7.40 24.74
CA ALA A 19 8.87 8.04 25.03
C ALA A 19 10.06 7.45 24.23
N ASN A 20 9.85 6.39 23.43
CA ASN A 20 10.90 5.80 22.61
C ASN A 20 11.25 6.72 21.42
N PRO A 21 12.53 7.00 21.12
CA PRO A 21 12.94 7.83 19.98
C PRO A 21 12.41 7.40 18.61
N LEU A 22 12.09 6.11 18.41
CA LEU A 22 11.49 5.60 17.17
C LEU A 22 10.03 6.04 16.99
N PHE A 23 9.28 6.17 18.10
CA PHE A 23 7.83 6.31 18.06
C PHE A 23 7.33 7.51 17.23
N PRO A 24 7.85 8.74 17.33
CA PRO A 24 7.32 9.88 16.57
C PRO A 24 7.43 9.72 15.04
N ALA A 25 8.53 9.11 14.56
CA ALA A 25 8.74 8.85 13.14
C ALA A 25 7.87 7.67 12.65
N LEU A 26 7.81 6.61 13.44
CA LEU A 26 7.01 5.41 13.16
C LEU A 26 5.50 5.70 13.19
N ASP A 27 5.03 6.48 14.15
CA ASP A 27 3.64 6.94 14.25
C ASP A 27 3.25 7.76 13.01
N SER A 28 4.10 8.73 12.62
CA SER A 28 3.91 9.51 11.40
C SER A 28 3.83 8.61 10.14
N ALA A 29 4.68 7.60 10.04
CA ALA A 29 4.69 6.64 8.94
C ALA A 29 3.40 5.77 8.94
N LEU A 30 3.04 5.19 10.07
CA LEU A 30 1.82 4.38 10.24
C LEU A 30 0.55 5.17 9.90
N ARG A 31 0.43 6.41 10.38
CA ARG A 31 -0.70 7.31 10.08
C ARG A 31 -0.78 7.69 8.60
N SER A 32 0.35 7.72 7.88
CA SER A 32 0.38 7.91 6.42
C SER A 32 -0.03 6.65 5.62
N GLY A 33 -0.33 5.54 6.30
CA GLY A 33 -0.69 4.25 5.71
C GLY A 33 0.50 3.32 5.42
N ARG A 34 1.71 3.64 5.89
CA ARG A 34 2.88 2.77 5.71
C ARG A 34 2.67 1.44 6.43
N HIS A 35 2.89 0.36 5.68
CA HIS A 35 2.97 -1.00 6.19
C HIS A 35 4.42 -1.28 6.61
N ILE A 36 4.63 -1.77 7.83
CA ILE A 36 5.94 -1.95 8.47
C ILE A 36 6.27 -3.44 8.45
N GLY A 37 7.17 -3.82 7.54
CA GLY A 37 7.64 -5.20 7.34
C GLY A 37 8.83 -5.57 8.21
N LEU A 38 9.24 -6.84 8.12
CA LEU A 38 10.38 -7.45 8.79
C LEU A 38 11.72 -6.81 8.37
N ASP A 39 11.79 -6.24 7.16
CA ASP A 39 12.95 -5.48 6.66
C ASP A 39 13.23 -4.20 7.48
N GLU A 40 12.25 -3.66 8.22
CA GLU A 40 12.41 -2.49 9.10
C GLU A 40 12.65 -2.93 10.56
N LEU A 41 13.71 -3.71 10.80
CA LEU A 41 13.95 -4.45 12.05
C LEU A 41 13.68 -3.65 13.33
N ASP A 42 14.20 -2.43 13.47
CA ASP A 42 14.03 -1.60 14.67
C ASP A 42 12.56 -1.20 14.89
N ASN A 43 11.86 -0.81 13.83
CA ASN A 43 10.43 -0.48 13.86
C ASN A 43 9.57 -1.73 14.13
N HIS A 44 9.93 -2.86 13.52
CA HIS A 44 9.20 -4.12 13.67
C HIS A 44 9.32 -4.68 15.08
N ALA A 45 10.54 -4.73 15.63
CA ALA A 45 10.80 -5.15 17.01
C ALA A 45 10.09 -4.24 18.03
N PHE A 46 10.12 -2.92 17.82
CA PHE A 46 9.36 -1.97 18.65
C PHE A 46 7.84 -2.24 18.61
N LEU A 47 7.27 -2.50 17.43
CA LEU A 47 5.85 -2.84 17.32
C LEU A 47 5.52 -4.18 17.98
N MET A 48 6.42 -5.16 17.92
CA MET A 48 6.26 -6.45 18.60
C MET A 48 6.27 -6.30 20.14
N ASP A 49 7.21 -5.54 20.71
CA ASP A 49 7.38 -5.39 22.17
C ASP A 49 6.25 -4.60 22.86
N PHE A 50 5.59 -3.73 22.11
CA PHE A 50 4.55 -2.81 22.59
C PHE A 50 3.17 -2.99 21.92
N GLN A 51 2.96 -4.04 21.11
CA GLN A 51 1.76 -4.25 20.28
C GLN A 51 0.44 -3.96 21.03
N GLU A 52 0.23 -4.64 22.16
CA GLU A 52 -0.95 -4.52 23.05
C GLU A 52 -1.29 -3.06 23.39
N TYR A 53 -0.29 -2.26 23.75
CA TYR A 53 -0.46 -0.86 24.18
C TYR A 53 -0.63 0.09 23.00
N LEU A 54 -0.03 -0.24 21.85
CA LEU A 54 -0.17 0.54 20.62
C LEU A 54 -1.52 0.26 19.94
N GLU A 55 -2.07 -0.95 20.05
CA GLU A 55 -3.46 -1.26 19.69
C GLU A 55 -4.44 -0.39 20.49
N GLU A 56 -4.31 -0.30 21.82
CA GLU A 56 -5.12 0.63 22.64
C GLU A 56 -4.92 2.10 22.23
N PHE A 57 -3.68 2.51 21.96
CA PHE A 57 -3.38 3.89 21.55
C PHE A 57 -4.06 4.27 20.23
N TYR A 58 -3.95 3.43 19.19
CA TYR A 58 -4.59 3.69 17.90
C TYR A 58 -6.11 3.52 17.95
N ALA A 59 -6.64 2.63 18.80
CA ALA A 59 -8.08 2.46 19.00
C ALA A 59 -8.77 3.77 19.44
N ARG A 60 -8.08 4.62 20.20
CA ARG A 60 -8.56 5.97 20.59
C ARG A 60 -8.77 6.93 19.41
N TYR A 61 -8.16 6.66 18.25
CA TYR A 61 -8.39 7.38 17.00
C TYR A 61 -9.43 6.69 16.10
N ASN A 62 -10.14 5.67 16.58
CA ASN A 62 -11.00 4.77 15.80
C ASN A 62 -10.25 4.07 14.66
N VAL A 63 -9.02 3.63 14.93
CA VAL A 63 -8.14 2.90 14.02
C VAL A 63 -7.61 1.65 14.72
N GLU A 64 -7.48 0.54 14.01
CA GLU A 64 -6.86 -0.68 14.54
C GLU A 64 -5.42 -0.78 14.07
N LEU A 65 -4.47 -1.01 14.98
CA LEU A 65 -3.17 -1.56 14.59
C LEU A 65 -3.38 -3.05 14.30
N ILE A 66 -3.06 -3.48 13.08
CA ILE A 66 -3.22 -4.87 12.65
C ILE A 66 -1.85 -5.45 12.32
N ARG A 67 -1.54 -6.59 12.93
CA ARG A 67 -0.48 -7.48 12.45
C ARG A 67 -1.07 -8.51 11.49
N ALA A 68 -0.54 -8.57 10.27
CA ALA A 68 -0.93 -9.55 9.27
C ALA A 68 -0.35 -10.93 9.60
N PRO A 69 -0.97 -12.05 9.15
CA PRO A 69 -0.40 -13.39 9.36
C PRO A 69 0.96 -13.57 8.66
N GLU A 70 1.25 -12.78 7.62
CA GLU A 70 2.55 -12.73 6.95
C GLU A 70 3.62 -11.91 7.72
N GLY A 71 3.26 -11.32 8.87
CA GLY A 71 4.18 -10.78 9.87
C GLY A 71 4.26 -9.25 9.95
N PHE A 72 3.89 -8.53 8.89
CA PHE A 72 3.93 -7.07 8.81
C PHE A 72 2.81 -6.38 9.60
N PHE A 73 3.02 -5.12 9.98
CA PHE A 73 2.05 -4.26 10.68
C PHE A 73 1.47 -3.17 9.77
N TYR A 74 0.23 -2.76 10.00
CA TYR A 74 -0.39 -1.59 9.37
C TYR A 74 -1.55 -1.04 10.19
N LEU A 75 -1.99 0.19 9.89
CA LEU A 75 -3.22 0.77 10.45
C LEU A 75 -4.44 0.48 9.57
N ARG A 76 -5.51 -0.08 10.17
CA ARG A 76 -6.83 -0.27 9.52
C ARG A 76 -7.83 0.75 10.09
N PRO A 77 -8.23 1.78 9.33
CA PRO A 77 -9.18 2.77 9.83
C PRO A 77 -10.60 2.19 9.90
N ARG A 78 -11.34 2.47 10.99
CA ARG A 78 -12.77 2.16 11.08
C ARG A 78 -13.59 3.18 10.28
N SER A 79 -14.90 2.98 10.20
CA SER A 79 -15.86 3.93 9.61
C SER A 79 -15.83 5.31 10.29
N THR A 80 -15.51 5.37 11.58
CA THR A 80 -15.46 6.59 12.42
C THR A 80 -14.05 7.11 12.69
N THR A 81 -13.06 6.73 11.86
CA THR A 81 -11.65 7.14 11.99
C THR A 81 -11.48 8.65 12.19
N LEU A 82 -10.63 9.05 13.13
CA LEU A 82 -10.17 10.43 13.29
C LEU A 82 -8.97 10.76 12.38
N ILE A 83 -8.37 9.74 11.76
CA ILE A 83 -7.24 9.86 10.84
C ILE A 83 -7.76 9.80 9.39
N PRO A 84 -7.34 10.70 8.48
CA PRO A 84 -7.60 10.60 7.04
C PRO A 84 -7.17 9.25 6.43
N ARG A 85 -7.76 8.83 5.31
CA ARG A 85 -7.63 7.44 4.76
C ARG A 85 -6.77 7.36 3.48
N SER A 86 -6.52 6.15 2.93
CA SER A 86 -5.35 5.80 2.05
C SER A 86 -5.50 5.43 0.51
N VAL A 87 -6.42 6.01 -0.33
CA VAL A 87 -6.35 6.15 -1.83
C VAL A 87 -5.26 5.36 -2.58
N LEU A 88 -5.59 4.15 -3.02
CA LEU A 88 -5.07 3.52 -4.25
C LEU A 88 -6.18 3.53 -5.32
N SER A 89 -5.86 3.97 -6.54
CA SER A 89 -6.72 3.83 -7.73
C SER A 89 -6.82 2.37 -8.20
N GLU A 90 -7.70 2.08 -9.17
CA GLU A 90 -7.75 0.75 -9.79
C GLU A 90 -6.38 0.33 -10.38
N LEU A 91 -5.65 1.26 -11.01
CA LEU A 91 -4.30 0.98 -11.51
C LEU A 91 -3.29 0.71 -10.38
N ASP A 92 -3.34 1.49 -9.28
CA ASP A 92 -2.49 1.24 -8.12
C ASP A 92 -2.77 -0.14 -7.48
N MET A 93 -4.05 -0.55 -7.43
CA MET A 93 -4.48 -1.87 -6.95
C MET A 93 -4.01 -2.99 -7.88
N MET A 94 -4.08 -2.79 -9.20
CA MET A 94 -3.57 -3.73 -10.20
C MET A 94 -2.05 -3.90 -10.08
N VAL A 95 -1.28 -2.81 -10.01
CA VAL A 95 0.18 -2.85 -9.79
C VAL A 95 0.51 -3.57 -8.47
N GLY A 96 -0.25 -3.33 -7.40
CA GLY A 96 -0.13 -4.06 -6.13
C GLY A 96 -0.36 -5.56 -6.25
N LYS A 97 -1.34 -6.00 -7.05
CA LYS A 97 -1.58 -7.43 -7.35
C LYS A 97 -0.43 -8.04 -8.18
N ILE A 98 0.09 -7.35 -9.19
CA ILE A 98 1.28 -7.82 -9.94
C ILE A 98 2.49 -7.97 -9.00
N LEU A 99 2.74 -7.00 -8.12
CA LEU A 99 3.84 -7.08 -7.14
C LEU A 99 3.67 -8.28 -6.19
N CYS A 100 2.46 -8.58 -5.73
CA CYS A 100 2.19 -9.77 -4.92
C CYS A 100 2.40 -11.08 -5.70
N TYR A 101 2.04 -11.11 -6.98
CA TYR A 101 2.30 -12.24 -7.87
C TYR A 101 3.80 -12.43 -8.15
N LEU A 102 4.56 -11.35 -8.37
CA LEU A 102 6.02 -11.39 -8.56
C LEU A 102 6.72 -11.85 -7.26
N TYR A 103 6.24 -11.42 -6.09
CA TYR A 103 6.72 -11.89 -4.79
C TYR A 103 6.56 -13.42 -4.60
N LEU A 104 5.53 -14.00 -5.23
CA LEU A 104 5.22 -15.43 -5.27
C LEU A 104 5.88 -16.19 -6.44
N SER A 105 6.56 -15.50 -7.36
CA SER A 105 7.20 -16.17 -8.50
C SER A 105 8.52 -16.85 -8.09
N PRO A 106 8.85 -18.07 -8.57
CA PRO A 106 10.16 -18.67 -8.38
C PRO A 106 11.30 -17.84 -9.00
N GLU A 107 11.01 -16.98 -10.00
CA GLU A 107 11.96 -16.01 -10.55
C GLU A 107 12.52 -15.06 -9.49
N ARG A 108 11.77 -14.78 -8.41
CA ARG A 108 12.24 -14.00 -7.27
C ARG A 108 13.53 -14.56 -6.67
N LEU A 109 13.69 -15.88 -6.64
CA LEU A 109 14.89 -16.53 -6.11
C LEU A 109 16.07 -16.39 -7.08
N ALA A 110 15.81 -16.46 -8.39
CA ALA A 110 16.82 -16.26 -9.43
C ALA A 110 17.34 -14.82 -9.48
N ASN A 111 16.49 -13.83 -9.19
CA ASN A 111 16.83 -12.41 -9.22
C ASN A 111 17.25 -11.84 -7.84
N GLU A 112 17.56 -12.67 -6.83
CA GLU A 112 17.90 -12.25 -5.46
C GLU A 112 16.85 -11.31 -4.79
N GLY A 113 15.58 -11.46 -5.17
CA GLY A 113 14.46 -10.62 -4.73
C GLY A 113 14.41 -9.22 -5.36
N ILE A 114 15.26 -8.94 -6.35
CA ILE A 114 15.36 -7.66 -7.05
C ILE A 114 14.56 -7.74 -8.36
N PHE A 115 13.78 -6.70 -8.64
CA PHE A 115 12.99 -6.57 -9.87
C PHE A 115 13.23 -5.21 -10.52
N THR A 116 13.02 -5.13 -11.84
CA THR A 116 13.05 -3.85 -12.58
C THR A 116 11.66 -3.29 -12.85
N GLN A 117 11.58 -1.98 -13.12
CA GLN A 117 10.33 -1.36 -13.60
C GLN A 117 9.83 -1.94 -14.93
N GLN A 118 10.72 -2.51 -15.75
CA GLN A 118 10.34 -3.10 -17.03
C GLN A 118 9.69 -4.48 -16.83
N GLU A 119 10.28 -5.36 -16.01
CA GLU A 119 9.67 -6.64 -15.63
C GLU A 119 8.25 -6.47 -15.05
N LEU A 120 8.06 -5.46 -14.21
CA LEU A 120 6.75 -5.12 -13.63
C LEU A 120 5.72 -4.70 -14.69
N TYR A 121 6.16 -3.97 -15.73
CA TYR A 121 5.30 -3.50 -16.81
C TYR A 121 4.98 -4.63 -17.80
N ASP A 122 5.97 -5.47 -18.12
CA ASP A 122 5.83 -6.60 -19.04
C ASP A 122 4.90 -7.68 -18.44
N GLU A 123 5.04 -8.01 -17.15
CA GLU A 123 4.12 -8.96 -16.48
C GLU A 123 2.72 -8.35 -16.29
N LEU A 124 2.60 -7.02 -16.08
CA LEU A 124 1.30 -6.33 -16.05
C LEU A 124 0.56 -6.48 -17.39
N LEU A 125 1.24 -6.25 -18.52
CA LEU A 125 0.67 -6.45 -19.86
C LEU A 125 0.45 -7.92 -20.22
N THR A 126 1.18 -8.84 -19.59
CA THR A 126 1.03 -10.29 -19.79
C THR A 126 -0.18 -10.87 -19.04
N LEU A 127 -0.53 -10.32 -17.88
CA LEU A 127 -1.58 -10.87 -17.01
C LEU A 127 -2.92 -10.12 -17.06
N ALA A 128 -2.95 -8.86 -17.48
CA ALA A 128 -4.15 -8.02 -17.51
C ALA A 128 -4.49 -7.52 -18.92
N ASP A 129 -5.77 -7.25 -19.18
CA ASP A 129 -6.25 -6.73 -20.47
C ASP A 129 -5.69 -5.31 -20.73
N GLU A 130 -4.78 -5.18 -21.71
CA GLU A 130 -4.24 -3.90 -22.17
C GLU A 130 -5.35 -2.89 -22.51
N ALA A 131 -6.43 -3.33 -23.16
CA ALA A 131 -7.53 -2.45 -23.55
C ALA A 131 -8.40 -2.00 -22.34
N LYS A 132 -8.34 -2.71 -21.21
CA LYS A 132 -8.87 -2.23 -19.92
C LYS A 132 -7.88 -1.27 -19.26
N LEU A 133 -6.59 -1.63 -19.17
CA LEU A 133 -5.55 -0.81 -18.55
C LEU A 133 -5.43 0.58 -19.18
N LEU A 134 -5.44 0.69 -20.51
CA LEU A 134 -5.37 1.98 -21.20
C LEU A 134 -6.59 2.88 -20.89
N LYS A 135 -7.78 2.31 -20.68
CA LYS A 135 -8.98 3.08 -20.28
C LYS A 135 -8.89 3.63 -18.86
N LEU A 136 -8.14 2.99 -17.96
CA LEU A 136 -7.84 3.53 -16.62
C LEU A 136 -6.93 4.77 -16.68
N VAL A 137 -6.13 4.91 -17.74
CA VAL A 137 -5.27 6.08 -17.99
C VAL A 137 -6.04 7.18 -18.70
N ASN A 138 -6.83 6.81 -19.72
CA ASN A 138 -7.68 7.72 -20.49
C ASN A 138 -8.85 6.94 -21.13
N ASN A 139 -10.08 7.28 -20.75
CA ASN A 139 -11.29 6.61 -21.24
C ASN A 139 -11.55 6.79 -22.77
N ARG A 140 -10.74 7.59 -23.46
CA ARG A 140 -10.73 7.75 -24.94
C ARG A 140 -9.50 7.15 -25.63
N SER A 141 -8.63 6.42 -24.91
CA SER A 141 -7.44 5.80 -25.49
C SER A 141 -7.77 4.84 -26.62
N THR A 142 -6.95 4.85 -27.68
CA THR A 142 -7.18 4.09 -28.92
C THR A 142 -6.21 2.93 -29.10
N GLY A 143 -5.29 2.73 -28.15
CA GLY A 143 -4.17 1.80 -28.31
C GLY A 143 -2.94 2.43 -28.97
N SER A 144 -2.83 3.77 -28.94
CA SER A 144 -1.67 4.47 -29.51
C SER A 144 -0.43 4.30 -28.64
N ASP A 145 0.76 4.43 -29.24
CA ASP A 145 2.02 4.38 -28.47
C ASP A 145 2.13 5.52 -27.43
N VAL A 146 1.41 6.63 -27.65
CA VAL A 146 1.27 7.72 -26.66
C VAL A 146 0.39 7.30 -25.47
N ASP A 147 -0.66 6.52 -25.69
CA ASP A 147 -1.45 5.94 -24.59
C ASP A 147 -0.60 4.95 -23.78
N ARG A 148 0.22 4.15 -24.46
CA ARG A 148 1.14 3.17 -23.83
C ARG A 148 2.23 3.82 -22.99
N GLN A 149 2.85 4.90 -23.49
CA GLN A 149 3.80 5.70 -22.72
C GLN A 149 3.17 6.28 -21.46
N LYS A 150 1.96 6.86 -21.57
CA LYS A 150 1.21 7.37 -20.40
C LYS A 150 0.84 6.28 -19.40
N LEU A 151 0.54 5.06 -19.86
CA LEU A 151 0.36 3.91 -18.97
C LEU A 151 1.65 3.58 -18.21
N GLN A 152 2.81 3.59 -18.88
CA GLN A 152 4.10 3.33 -18.23
C GLN A 152 4.44 4.40 -17.18
N GLU A 153 4.17 5.68 -17.47
CA GLU A 153 4.31 6.80 -16.52
C GLU A 153 3.36 6.68 -15.32
N LYS A 154 2.10 6.30 -15.54
CA LYS A 154 1.14 6.08 -14.45
C LYS A 154 1.52 4.85 -13.61
N VAL A 155 1.99 3.75 -14.20
CA VAL A 155 2.52 2.58 -13.47
C VAL A 155 3.75 2.96 -12.62
N ARG A 156 4.66 3.78 -13.15
CA ARG A 156 5.82 4.34 -12.41
C ARG A 156 5.39 5.23 -11.24
N SER A 157 4.29 5.97 -11.41
CA SER A 157 3.67 6.81 -10.36
C SER A 157 3.04 5.95 -9.27
N SER A 158 2.32 4.89 -9.66
CA SER A 158 1.77 3.89 -8.74
C SER A 158 2.84 3.17 -7.94
N LEU A 159 3.94 2.72 -8.57
CA LEU A 159 5.06 2.11 -7.86
C LEU A 159 5.67 3.07 -6.82
N ASN A 160 5.72 4.37 -7.10
CA ASN A 160 6.12 5.39 -6.13
C ASN A 160 5.13 5.60 -4.97
N ARG A 161 3.81 5.47 -5.22
CA ARG A 161 2.77 5.46 -4.18
C ARG A 161 2.92 4.23 -3.28
N LEU A 162 3.11 3.05 -3.88
CA LEU A 162 3.29 1.78 -3.18
C LEU A 162 4.60 1.75 -2.36
N ARG A 163 5.68 2.42 -2.82
CA ARG A 163 6.89 2.67 -2.00
C ARG A 163 6.60 3.48 -0.73
N ARG A 164 5.82 4.56 -0.83
CA ARG A 164 5.39 5.37 0.34
C ARG A 164 4.70 4.47 1.36
N LEU A 165 3.80 3.60 0.89
CA LEU A 165 3.06 2.62 1.70
C LEU A 165 3.87 1.41 2.20
N GLY A 166 5.17 1.29 1.89
CA GLY A 166 6.02 0.20 2.42
C GLY A 166 5.89 -1.15 1.70
N MET A 167 5.42 -1.13 0.45
CA MET A 167 5.24 -2.33 -0.40
C MET A 167 6.50 -2.70 -1.20
N VAL A 168 7.36 -1.72 -1.47
CA VAL A 168 8.62 -1.89 -2.22
C VAL A 168 9.70 -0.98 -1.68
N TRP A 169 10.96 -1.37 -1.89
CA TRP A 169 12.15 -0.60 -1.53
C TRP A 169 13.02 -0.38 -2.79
N PHE A 170 13.21 0.87 -3.22
CA PHE A 170 14.11 1.17 -4.36
C PHE A 170 15.57 0.97 -3.98
N MET A 171 16.35 0.41 -4.89
CA MET A 171 17.78 0.20 -4.72
C MET A 171 18.56 1.38 -5.31
N GLY A 172 19.52 1.92 -4.56
CA GLY A 172 20.39 3.00 -5.05
C GLY A 172 19.66 4.32 -5.27
N HIS A 173 20.12 5.09 -6.27
CA HIS A 173 19.58 6.41 -6.62
C HIS A 173 18.70 6.37 -7.87
N ASP A 174 18.96 5.45 -8.80
CA ASP A 174 18.08 5.21 -9.93
C ASP A 174 16.93 4.29 -9.50
N SER A 175 15.70 4.80 -9.52
CA SER A 175 14.50 4.01 -9.16
C SER A 175 14.17 2.87 -10.13
N SER A 176 15.12 2.46 -10.99
CA SER A 176 14.98 1.40 -12.00
C SER A 176 14.76 0.03 -11.36
N LYS A 177 15.36 -0.21 -10.18
CA LYS A 177 15.36 -1.47 -9.45
C LYS A 177 14.73 -1.34 -8.07
N PHE A 178 13.97 -2.36 -7.66
CA PHE A 178 13.37 -2.44 -6.34
C PHE A 178 13.38 -3.87 -5.79
N ARG A 179 13.26 -3.98 -4.47
CA ARG A 179 12.83 -5.20 -3.77
C ARG A 179 11.37 -5.09 -3.38
N ILE A 180 10.68 -6.22 -3.29
CA ILE A 180 9.27 -6.32 -2.89
C ILE A 180 9.21 -6.86 -1.45
N THR A 181 8.47 -6.17 -0.58
CA THR A 181 8.26 -6.57 0.83
C THR A 181 7.02 -7.44 0.97
N GLU A 182 6.90 -8.21 2.05
CA GLU A 182 5.73 -9.05 2.34
C GLU A 182 4.42 -8.25 2.53
N SER A 183 4.50 -6.93 2.75
CA SER A 183 3.34 -6.02 2.79
C SER A 183 2.42 -6.16 1.56
N VAL A 184 2.96 -6.59 0.40
CA VAL A 184 2.16 -6.81 -0.82
C VAL A 184 1.12 -7.91 -0.70
N PHE A 185 1.23 -8.83 0.27
CA PHE A 185 0.17 -9.81 0.54
C PHE A 185 -1.17 -9.14 0.92
N ARG A 186 -1.16 -7.85 1.28
CA ARG A 186 -2.40 -7.06 1.41
C ARG A 186 -3.23 -7.00 0.12
N PHE A 187 -2.62 -7.05 -1.07
CA PHE A 187 -3.30 -7.13 -2.37
C PHE A 187 -3.80 -8.55 -2.72
N GLY A 188 -3.38 -9.55 -1.94
CA GLY A 188 -3.74 -10.96 -2.06
C GLY A 188 -4.47 -11.50 -0.83
N ALA A 189 -5.25 -10.68 -0.10
CA ALA A 189 -5.98 -11.16 1.07
C ALA A 189 -6.95 -12.32 0.73
N ASP A 190 -7.57 -12.26 -0.45
CA ASP A 190 -8.56 -13.20 -0.97
C ASP A 190 -7.93 -14.54 -1.41
N VAL A 191 -6.62 -14.55 -1.64
CA VAL A 191 -5.80 -15.66 -2.14
C VAL A 191 -5.58 -16.75 -1.09
N ARG A 192 -5.85 -16.45 0.18
CA ARG A 192 -5.60 -17.33 1.35
C ARG A 192 -6.54 -18.55 1.42
N ALA A 193 -7.49 -18.68 0.49
CA ALA A 193 -8.56 -19.68 0.50
C ALA A 193 -8.26 -20.95 -0.33
N GLY A 194 -7.29 -21.76 0.12
CA GLY A 194 -7.12 -23.17 -0.28
C GLY A 194 -6.57 -23.49 -1.67
N ASP A 195 -6.75 -22.61 -2.66
CA ASP A 195 -6.21 -22.73 -4.02
C ASP A 195 -4.69 -22.43 -4.10
N ASP A 196 -4.05 -22.70 -5.24
CA ASP A 196 -2.68 -22.23 -5.52
C ASP A 196 -2.63 -20.69 -5.45
N PRO A 197 -1.79 -20.10 -4.57
CA PRO A 197 -1.73 -18.66 -4.40
C PRO A 197 -1.40 -17.86 -5.67
N ARG A 198 -0.58 -18.43 -6.57
CA ARG A 198 -0.19 -17.77 -7.83
C ARG A 198 -1.32 -17.82 -8.85
N GLU A 199 -2.10 -18.90 -8.90
CA GLU A 199 -3.26 -19.01 -9.81
C GLU A 199 -4.49 -18.22 -9.32
N ALA A 200 -4.70 -18.14 -8.00
CA ALA A 200 -5.68 -17.23 -7.41
C ALA A 200 -5.33 -15.76 -7.69
N GLN A 201 -4.05 -15.35 -7.59
CA GLN A 201 -3.64 -14.00 -8.04
C GLN A 201 -3.92 -13.78 -9.53
N ARG A 202 -3.53 -14.72 -10.42
CA ARG A 202 -3.77 -14.59 -11.87
C ARG A 202 -5.25 -14.39 -12.21
N ARG A 203 -6.17 -15.07 -11.52
CA ARG A 203 -7.62 -14.84 -11.66
C ARG A 203 -8.00 -13.41 -11.27
N LEU A 204 -7.64 -12.96 -10.06
CA LEU A 204 -7.94 -11.61 -9.58
C LEU A 204 -7.39 -10.50 -10.49
N ILE A 205 -6.22 -10.71 -11.11
CA ILE A 205 -5.61 -9.79 -12.08
C ILE A 205 -6.39 -9.80 -13.41
N ARG A 206 -6.57 -10.98 -14.03
CA ARG A 206 -7.21 -11.14 -15.34
C ARG A 206 -8.66 -10.69 -15.34
N ASP A 207 -9.41 -11.13 -14.33
CA ASP A 207 -10.85 -10.84 -14.21
C ASP A 207 -11.09 -9.37 -13.85
N GLY A 208 -10.03 -8.64 -13.46
CA GLY A 208 -10.06 -7.21 -13.20
C GLY A 208 -10.87 -6.85 -11.96
N GLU A 209 -11.02 -7.81 -11.03
CA GLU A 209 -11.65 -7.68 -9.73
C GLU A 209 -10.77 -6.83 -8.80
N ALA A 210 -10.78 -5.53 -9.07
CA ALA A 210 -10.69 -4.53 -8.02
C ALA A 210 -11.95 -4.67 -7.15
N MET A 211 -11.90 -5.62 -6.21
CA MET A 211 -12.91 -5.89 -5.18
C MET A 211 -13.54 -4.57 -4.69
N PRO A 212 -14.88 -4.50 -4.51
CA PRO A 212 -15.55 -3.29 -4.06
C PRO A 212 -14.88 -2.77 -2.80
N ILE A 213 -14.28 -1.57 -2.88
CA ILE A 213 -13.36 -1.07 -1.86
C ILE A 213 -14.12 -0.91 -0.55
N GLU A 214 -13.88 -1.81 0.42
CA GLU A 214 -14.44 -1.72 1.78
C GLU A 214 -13.78 -0.59 2.60
N ASN A 215 -13.80 0.63 2.08
CA ASN A 215 -13.31 1.88 2.68
C ASN A 215 -11.87 1.85 3.25
N HIS A 216 -11.06 0.84 2.95
CA HIS A 216 -9.72 0.69 3.52
C HIS A 216 -8.70 1.71 2.97
N LEU A 217 -9.17 2.64 2.12
CA LEU A 217 -8.42 3.61 1.33
C LEU A 217 -9.32 4.85 1.05
N GLN A 218 -8.83 6.10 1.21
CA GLN A 218 -9.42 7.40 0.79
C GLN A 218 -8.43 8.63 0.94
N LEU A 219 -7.40 8.73 0.06
CA LEU A 219 -6.26 9.70 0.06
C LEU A 219 -6.08 10.33 -1.33
N ASN A 220 -5.50 11.52 -1.40
CA ASN A 220 -5.33 12.27 -2.63
C ASN A 220 -3.84 12.63 -2.84
N ASP A 221 -3.35 12.54 -4.08
CA ASP A 221 -2.39 13.53 -4.58
C ASP A 221 -3.21 14.45 -5.50
N GLU A 222 -3.65 15.62 -5.00
CA GLU A 222 -4.45 16.60 -5.77
C GLU A 222 -3.86 18.02 -5.68
N THR A 223 -2.61 18.13 -6.13
CA THR A 223 -1.93 19.36 -6.57
C THR A 223 -0.75 18.87 -7.44
N GLU A 224 -0.48 19.37 -8.65
CA GLU A 224 -1.09 20.46 -9.43
C GLU A 224 -1.13 20.02 -10.92
N GLU A 225 -2.21 20.33 -11.66
CA GLU A 225 -2.24 20.55 -13.13
C GLU A 225 -3.70 20.68 -13.61
N ASN A 226 -4.22 21.91 -13.65
CA ASN A 226 -5.30 22.43 -14.51
C ASN A 226 -5.80 23.78 -13.97
N GLN A 227 -4.99 24.84 -14.12
CA GLN A 227 -5.57 26.19 -14.23
C GLN A 227 -5.86 26.42 -15.72
N PRO A 228 -7.12 26.73 -16.11
CA PRO A 228 -7.40 27.17 -17.47
C PRO A 228 -6.81 28.57 -17.68
N ASP A 229 -6.16 28.77 -18.82
CA ASP A 229 -5.57 30.06 -19.21
C ASP A 229 -6.69 31.09 -19.49
N SER A 230 -6.97 31.95 -18.51
CA SER A 230 -7.97 33.01 -18.60
C SER A 230 -7.34 34.27 -19.17
N GLY A 231 -7.10 34.29 -20.48
CA GLY A 231 -6.73 35.49 -21.20
C GLY A 231 -7.89 36.50 -21.24
N GLU A 232 -7.71 37.64 -20.58
CA GLU A 232 -8.57 38.82 -20.75
C GLU A 232 -7.79 39.90 -21.53
N GLU A 233 -8.21 40.17 -22.77
CA GLU A 233 -7.77 41.32 -23.56
C GLU A 233 -8.78 42.48 -23.37
N GLU A 234 -8.35 43.57 -22.72
CA GLU A 234 -8.66 45.02 -22.96
C GLU A 234 -8.38 45.89 -21.71
#